data_AF-A0A1G6KG60-F1
#
_entry.id   AF-A0A1G6KG60-F1
#
_cell.length_a   1.000
_cell.length_b   1.000
_cell.length_c   1.000
_cell.angle_alpha   90.00
_cell.angle_beta   90.00
_cell.angle_gamma   90.00
#
_symmetry.space_group_name_H-M   'P 1'
#
loop_
_entity.id
_entity.type
_entity.pdbx_description
1 polymer ?
#
loop_
_entity_poly.entity_id
_entity_poly.type
_entity_poly.pdbx_seq_one_letter_code
_entity_poly.pdbx_strand_id
1 'polypeptide(L)' 'MSALEMILIGAVILLIFGGKKLPELMRGIGKSVKEFKDAKDEPSAHK' A
#
# COMPACT_ATOMS: atom_id res chain seq x y z
N MET A 1 4.61 -6.72 23.53
CA MET A 1 4.79 -5.48 22.74
C MET A 1 3.62 -4.58 23.05
N SER A 2 3.90 -3.47 23.69
CA SER A 2 2.93 -2.48 24.12
C SER A 2 2.51 -1.59 22.94
N ALA A 3 1.29 -1.05 22.98
CA ALA A 3 0.77 -0.21 21.90
C ALA A 3 1.66 1.02 21.60
N LEU A 4 2.32 1.55 22.64
CA LEU A 4 3.27 2.66 22.49
C LEU A 4 4.51 2.30 21.68
N GLU A 5 5.05 1.09 21.82
CA GLU A 5 6.20 0.64 21.02
C GLU A 5 5.86 0.58 19.53
N MET A 6 4.68 0.06 19.18
CA MET A 6 4.21 0.02 17.80
C MET A 6 4.03 1.43 17.21
N ILE A 7 3.49 2.36 18.00
CA ILE A 7 3.32 3.76 17.57
C ILE A 7 4.67 4.45 17.38
N LEU A 8 5.62 4.24 18.29
CA LEU A 8 6.98 4.78 18.20
C LEU A 8 7.72 4.26 16.97
N ILE A 9 7.65 2.96 16.70
CA ILE A 9 8.25 2.35 15.51
C ILE A 9 7.60 2.92 14.24
N GLY A 10 6.28 3.00 14.21
CA GLY A 10 5.54 3.61 13.11
C GLY A 10 5.91 5.08 12.88
N ALA A 11 6.11 5.85 13.96
CA ALA A 11 6.52 7.24 13.90
C ALA A 11 7.95 7.41 13.37
N VAL A 12 8.91 6.57 13.79
CA VAL A 12 10.29 6.59 13.27
C VAL A 12 10.31 6.27 11.77
N ILE A 13 9.57 5.25 11.34
CA ILE A 13 9.41 4.94 9.92
C ILE A 13 8.79 6.13 9.18
N LEU A 14 7.74 6.73 9.73
CA LEU A 14 7.10 7.90 9.13
C LEU A 14 8.01 9.13 9.05
N LEU A 15 8.97 9.30 9.97
CA LEU A 15 9.95 10.39 9.91
C LEU A 15 10.99 10.16 8.81
N ILE A 16 11.48 8.93 8.64
CA ILE A 16 12.46 8.58 7.60
C ILE A 16 11.83 8.65 6.21
N PHE A 17 10.64 8.09 6.05
CA PHE A 17 9.95 8.08 4.76
C PHE A 17 9.16 9.39 4.52
N GLY A 18 8.77 10.10 5.57
CA GLY A 18 7.89 11.27 5.49
C GLY A 18 6.42 10.87 5.34
N GLY A 19 5.52 11.69 5.91
CA GLY A 19 4.07 11.45 5.88
C GLY A 19 3.44 11.39 4.48
N LYS A 20 4.13 11.88 3.44
CA LYS A 20 3.66 11.86 2.05
C LYS A 20 4.09 10.62 1.27
N LYS A 21 5.25 10.00 1.57
CA LYS A 21 5.70 8.80 0.82
C LYS A 21 4.89 7.56 1.16
N LEU A 22 4.48 7.39 2.42
CA LEU A 22 3.66 6.25 2.83
C LEU A 22 2.34 6.15 2.02
N PRO A 23 1.53 7.22 1.90
CA PRO A 23 0.33 7.20 1.06
C PRO A 23 0.63 7.16 -0.45
N GLU A 24 1.76 7.71 -0.91
CA GLU A 24 2.19 7.63 -2.31
C GLU A 24 2.50 6.18 -2.72
N LEU A 25 3.24 5.44 -1.87
CA LEU A 25 3.51 4.02 -2.05
C LEU A 25 2.22 3.18 -2.01
N MET A 26 1.31 3.47 -1.07
CA MET A 26 0.01 2.80 -1.02
C MET A 26 -0.84 3.05 -2.28
N ARG A 27 -0.82 4.27 -2.82
CA ARG A 27 -1.52 4.59 -4.08
C ARG A 27 -0.91 3.85 -5.28
N GLY A 28 0.42 3.77 -5.34
CA GLY A 28 1.13 3.00 -6.36
C GLY A 28 0.78 1.52 -6.31
N ILE A 29 0.92 0.89 -5.14
CA ILE A 29 0.58 -0.52 -4.91
C ILE A 29 -0.90 -0.78 -5.17
N GLY A 30 -1.79 0.10 -4.72
CA GLY A 30 -3.23 -0.03 -4.92
C GLY A 30 -3.63 0.00 -6.40
N LYS A 31 -2.98 0.84 -7.21
CA LYS A 31 -3.14 0.82 -8.68
C LYS A 31 -2.66 -0.49 -9.26
N SER A 32 -1.44 -0.94 -8.92
CA SER A 32 -0.90 -2.19 -9.43
C SER A 32 -1.78 -3.38 -9.06
N VAL A 33 -2.19 -3.52 -7.79
CA VAL A 33 -3.09 -4.60 -7.34
C VAL A 33 -4.42 -4.57 -8.08
N LYS A 34 -4.97 -3.37 -8.34
CA LYS A 34 -6.18 -3.22 -9.14
C LYS A 34 -5.97 -3.73 -10.57
N GLU A 35 -4.91 -3.29 -11.26
CA GLU A 35 -4.60 -3.76 -12.62
C GLU A 35 -4.33 -5.26 -12.67
N PHE A 36 -3.65 -5.82 -11.66
CA PHE A 36 -3.43 -7.27 -11.54
C PHE A 36 -4.74 -8.05 -11.37
N LYS A 37 -5.71 -7.47 -10.65
CA LYS A 37 -7.01 -8.10 -10.43
C LYS A 37 -7.89 -7.98 -11.66
N ASP A 38 -7.96 -6.80 -12.26
CA ASP A 38 -8.69 -6.55 -13.51
C ASP A 38 -8.19 -7.51 -14.61
N ALA A 39 -6.87 -7.63 -14.81
CA ALA A 39 -6.28 -8.56 -15.77
C ALA A 39 -6.52 -10.06 -15.45
N LYS A 40 -6.73 -10.40 -14.18
CA LYS A 40 -7.07 -11.77 -13.74
C LYS A 40 -8.54 -12.12 -13.89
N ASP A 41 -9.43 -11.12 -13.79
CA ASP A 41 -10.87 -11.28 -13.89
C ASP A 41 -11.36 -11.11 -15.36
N GLU A 42 -10.58 -10.44 -16.20
CA GLU A 42 -10.82 -10.24 -17.64
C GLU A 42 -10.55 -11.43 -18.62
N PRO A 43 -9.94 -12.59 -18.27
CA PRO A 43 -9.85 -13.72 -19.21
C PRO A 43 -11.22 -14.37 -19.52
N SER A 44 -12.30 -13.88 -18.92
CA SER A 44 -13.68 -14.35 -19.11
C SER A 44 -14.49 -13.52 -20.12
N ALA A 45 -13.93 -12.42 -20.63
CA ALA A 45 -14.65 -11.47 -21.50
C ALA A 45 -14.11 -11.46 -22.95
N HIS A 46 -13.49 -12.54 -23.40
CA HIS A 46 -13.28 -12.76 -24.83
C HIS A 46 -14.58 -13.30 -25.44
N LYS A 47 -15.36 -12.39 -26.05
CA LYS A 47 -16.37 -12.68 -27.05
C LYS A 47 -15.71 -12.85 -28.41
#